data_AF-A0A940B9B2-F1
#
_entry.id   AF-A0A940B9B2-F1
#
_cell.length_a   1.000
_cell.length_b   1.000
_cell.length_c   1.000
_cell.angle_alpha   90.00
_cell.angle_beta   90.00
_cell.angle_gamma   90.00
#
_symmetry.space_group_name_H-M   'P 1'
#
loop_
_entity.id
_entity.type
_entity.pdbx_description
1 polymer ?
#
loop_
_entity_poly.entity_id
_entity_poly.type
_entity_poly.pdbx_seq_one_letter_code
_entity_poly.pdbx_strand_id
1 'polypeptide(L)'
;MEQNKEMTAQESLKLITETMNSSRKEIVRHSGKYFVLWGILLTVFSVLIYILWKTTGKAAWNNLWFALPAVGFPLARWSKSKEQPVHVENFISRINGGVWGTFGLFACSVALFTVLFGVFSDSPLASLVMGASLTAMIVLLFGMAETISGIALKNWAIKIAGWLTGIGGMAIYYITGANEEQLLIFTFAGIVLAATGLIIKYQYK
;
A
#
# COMPACT_ATOMS: atom_id res chain seq x y z
N MET A 1 -11.53 -2.90 -50.07
CA MET A 1 -11.38 -3.84 -48.94
C MET A 1 -10.66 -3.21 -47.75
N GLU A 2 -9.69 -2.30 -47.96
CA GLU A 2 -8.94 -1.61 -46.89
C GLU A 2 -9.82 -0.73 -45.99
N GLN A 3 -10.72 0.07 -46.57
CA GLN A 3 -11.60 0.99 -45.81
C GLN A 3 -12.54 0.26 -44.83
N ASN A 4 -13.01 -0.95 -45.19
CA ASN A 4 -13.86 -1.77 -44.33
C ASN A 4 -13.05 -2.39 -43.17
N LYS A 5 -11.78 -2.74 -43.44
CA LYS A 5 -10.83 -3.27 -42.44
C LYS A 5 -10.40 -2.19 -41.44
N GLU A 6 -10.22 -0.95 -41.90
CA GLU A 6 -9.95 0.21 -41.05
C GLU A 6 -11.13 0.55 -40.12
N MET A 7 -12.37 0.54 -40.64
CA MET A 7 -13.56 0.72 -39.79
C MET A 7 -13.65 -0.37 -38.71
N THR A 8 -13.42 -1.64 -39.04
CA THR A 8 -13.45 -2.75 -38.05
C THR A 8 -12.32 -2.65 -37.01
N ALA A 9 -11.12 -2.20 -37.40
CA ALA A 9 -10.00 -2.02 -36.47
C ALA A 9 -10.26 -0.86 -35.50
N GLN A 10 -10.82 0.26 -35.99
CA GLN A 10 -11.19 1.40 -35.15
C GLN A 10 -12.34 1.05 -34.20
N GLU A 11 -13.36 0.30 -34.66
CA GLU A 11 -14.47 -0.14 -33.83
C GLU A 11 -14.03 -1.13 -32.73
N SER A 12 -13.16 -2.09 -33.06
CA SER A 12 -12.61 -3.02 -32.06
C SER A 12 -11.73 -2.31 -31.04
N LEU A 13 -10.90 -1.35 -31.46
CA LEU A 13 -10.13 -0.49 -30.55
C LEU A 13 -11.03 0.37 -29.66
N LYS A 14 -12.10 0.93 -30.23
CA LYS A 14 -13.08 1.73 -29.49
C LYS A 14 -13.81 0.88 -28.45
N LEU A 15 -14.24 -0.32 -28.84
CA LEU A 15 -14.88 -1.29 -27.94
C LEU A 15 -13.92 -1.75 -26.83
N ILE A 16 -12.66 -2.07 -27.15
CA ILE A 16 -11.63 -2.44 -26.15
C ILE A 16 -11.40 -1.27 -25.18
N THR A 17 -11.30 -0.05 -25.70
CA THR A 17 -11.09 1.16 -24.88
C THR A 17 -12.28 1.44 -23.97
N GLU A 18 -13.50 1.28 -24.48
CA GLU A 18 -14.73 1.44 -23.72
C GLU A 18 -14.87 0.38 -22.64
N THR A 19 -14.63 -0.89 -22.98
CA THR A 19 -14.64 -2.01 -22.03
C THR A 19 -13.55 -1.86 -20.97
N MET A 20 -12.37 -1.36 -21.34
CA MET A 20 -11.28 -1.07 -20.40
C MET A 20 -11.65 0.09 -19.47
N ASN A 21 -12.30 1.14 -19.98
CA ASN A 21 -12.69 2.29 -19.19
C ASN A 21 -13.86 1.98 -18.25
N SER A 22 -14.86 1.21 -18.69
CA SER A 22 -15.96 0.75 -17.83
C SER A 22 -15.46 -0.20 -16.75
N SER A 23 -14.62 -1.17 -17.12
CA SER A 23 -13.93 -2.07 -16.18
C SER A 23 -13.11 -1.30 -15.15
N ARG A 24 -12.36 -0.28 -15.58
CA ARG A 24 -11.58 0.59 -14.68
C ARG A 24 -12.49 1.33 -13.70
N LYS A 25 -13.64 1.83 -14.15
CA LYS A 25 -14.60 2.56 -13.33
C LYS A 25 -15.16 1.69 -12.21
N GLU A 26 -15.53 0.44 -12.53
CA GLU A 26 -15.98 -0.53 -11.53
C GLU A 26 -14.87 -0.92 -10.56
N ILE A 27 -13.63 -1.09 -11.05
CA ILE A 27 -12.47 -1.39 -10.22
C ILE A 27 -12.23 -0.26 -9.22
N VAL A 28 -12.20 0.99 -9.68
CA VAL A 28 -12.03 2.14 -8.79
C VAL A 28 -13.12 2.13 -7.72
N ARG A 29 -14.39 1.91 -8.11
CA ARG A 29 -15.52 1.84 -7.17
C ARG A 29 -15.37 0.74 -6.12
N HIS A 30 -15.00 -0.49 -6.50
CA HIS A 30 -14.79 -1.60 -5.56
C HIS A 30 -13.49 -1.45 -4.75
N SER A 31 -12.43 -0.94 -5.35
CA SER A 31 -11.16 -0.65 -4.69
C SER A 31 -11.30 0.42 -3.61
N GLY A 32 -12.29 1.31 -3.69
CA GLY A 32 -12.57 2.29 -2.64
C GLY A 32 -12.76 1.67 -1.25
N LYS A 33 -13.49 0.55 -1.14
CA LYS A 33 -13.65 -0.17 0.15
C LYS A 33 -12.34 -0.77 0.63
N TYR A 34 -11.55 -1.31 -0.28
CA TYR A 34 -10.24 -1.89 0.02
C TYR A 34 -9.26 -0.82 0.53
N PHE A 35 -9.21 0.34 -0.12
CA PHE A 35 -8.41 1.48 0.34
C PHE A 35 -8.87 1.98 1.71
N VAL A 36 -10.18 2.11 1.97
CA VAL A 36 -10.65 2.49 3.32
C VAL A 36 -10.21 1.49 4.39
N LEU A 37 -10.37 0.18 4.13
CA LEU A 37 -9.98 -0.87 5.08
C LEU A 37 -8.48 -0.80 5.41
N TRP A 38 -7.63 -0.74 4.38
CA TRP A 38 -6.18 -0.70 4.57
C TRP A 38 -5.70 0.62 5.17
N GLY A 39 -6.32 1.75 4.83
CA GLY A 39 -6.00 3.04 5.43
C GLY A 39 -6.29 3.06 6.93
N ILE A 40 -7.46 2.53 7.34
CA ILE A 40 -7.82 2.41 8.76
C ILE A 40 -6.84 1.47 9.49
N LEU A 41 -6.52 0.30 8.92
CA LEU A 41 -5.56 -0.63 9.53
C LEU A 41 -4.19 0.03 9.73
N LEU A 42 -3.66 0.71 8.70
CA LEU A 42 -2.38 1.42 8.78
C LEU A 42 -2.39 2.50 9.87
N THR A 43 -3.45 3.30 9.94
CA THR A 43 -3.60 4.34 10.97
C THR A 43 -3.65 3.73 12.38
N VAL A 44 -4.46 2.68 12.59
CA VAL A 44 -4.61 2.04 13.91
C VAL A 44 -3.31 1.40 14.38
N PHE A 45 -2.64 0.61 13.51
CA PHE A 45 -1.38 -0.03 13.86
C PHE A 45 -0.26 0.99 14.09
N SER A 46 -0.17 2.04 13.27
CA SER A 46 0.82 3.11 13.43
C SER A 46 0.69 3.80 14.79
N VAL A 47 -0.53 4.20 15.18
CA VAL A 47 -0.79 4.83 16.49
C VAL A 47 -0.50 3.87 17.65
N LEU A 48 -0.88 2.60 17.51
CA LEU A 48 -0.64 1.58 18.54
C LEU A 48 0.86 1.36 18.77
N ILE A 49 1.65 1.22 17.70
CA ILE A 49 3.10 1.04 17.79
C ILE A 49 3.75 2.30 18.37
N TYR A 50 3.29 3.50 17.97
CA TYR A 50 3.78 4.77 18.51
C TYR A 50 3.60 4.86 20.03
N ILE A 51 2.39 4.54 20.53
CA ILE A 51 2.10 4.58 21.97
C ILE A 51 2.97 3.56 22.71
N LEU A 52 3.05 2.31 22.23
CA LEU A 52 3.83 1.26 22.88
C LEU A 52 5.34 1.55 22.90
N TRP A 53 5.87 2.13 21.83
CA TRP A 53 7.26 2.56 21.80
C TRP A 53 7.49 3.68 22.81
N LYS A 54 6.62 4.70 22.84
CA LYS A 54 6.72 5.80 23.80
C LYS A 54 6.65 5.34 25.26
N THR A 55 5.80 4.35 25.59
CA THR A 55 5.66 3.85 26.96
C THR A 55 6.77 2.92 27.40
N THR A 56 7.34 2.13 26.47
CA THR A 56 8.29 1.06 26.80
C THR A 56 9.74 1.41 26.47
N GLY A 57 9.97 2.41 25.62
CA GLY A 57 11.29 2.82 25.11
C GLY A 57 11.96 1.77 24.21
N LYS A 58 11.26 0.70 23.80
CA LYS A 58 11.83 -0.42 23.05
C LYS A 58 11.40 -0.39 21.58
N ALA A 59 12.37 -0.33 20.68
CA ALA A 59 12.15 -0.43 19.22
C ALA A 59 11.64 -1.80 18.75
N ALA A 60 11.66 -2.82 19.63
CA ALA A 60 11.13 -4.16 19.36
C ALA A 60 9.63 -4.16 18.99
N TRP A 61 8.88 -3.12 19.39
CA TRP A 61 7.48 -2.97 19.02
C TRP A 61 7.25 -2.74 17.52
N ASN A 62 8.29 -2.37 16.75
CA ASN A 62 8.19 -2.34 15.29
C ASN A 62 7.88 -3.71 14.68
N ASN A 63 8.13 -4.82 15.37
CA ASN A 63 7.74 -6.15 14.90
C ASN A 63 6.21 -6.31 14.77
N LEU A 64 5.39 -5.47 15.41
CA LEU A 64 3.94 -5.44 15.20
C LEU A 64 3.54 -5.11 13.77
N TRP A 65 4.43 -4.49 12.98
CA TRP A 65 4.20 -4.30 11.55
C TRP A 65 4.00 -5.63 10.81
N PHE A 66 4.58 -6.73 11.29
CA PHE A 66 4.35 -8.07 10.73
C PHE A 66 2.98 -8.65 11.09
N ALA A 67 2.36 -8.19 12.19
CA ALA A 67 1.00 -8.57 12.54
C ALA A 67 -0.04 -7.88 11.64
N LEU A 68 0.29 -6.71 11.08
CA LEU A 68 -0.60 -5.97 10.18
C LEU A 68 -1.03 -6.80 8.95
N PRO A 69 -0.14 -7.39 8.13
CA PRO A 69 -0.55 -8.26 7.03
C PRO A 69 -1.26 -9.53 7.55
N ALA A 70 -0.83 -10.10 8.67
CA ALA A 70 -1.48 -11.28 9.26
C ALA A 70 -2.96 -11.04 9.60
N VAL A 71 -3.32 -9.82 10.00
CA VAL A 71 -4.71 -9.40 10.27
C VAL A 71 -5.40 -8.86 9.01
N GLY A 72 -4.69 -8.08 8.20
CA GLY A 72 -5.21 -7.43 7.00
C GLY A 72 -5.60 -8.41 5.90
N PHE A 73 -4.83 -9.48 5.67
CA PHE A 73 -5.14 -10.49 4.66
C PHE A 73 -6.46 -11.24 4.95
N PRO A 74 -6.69 -11.79 6.15
CA PRO A 74 -7.98 -12.41 6.51
C PRO A 74 -9.15 -11.44 6.38
N LEU A 75 -9.02 -10.21 6.89
CA LEU A 75 -10.07 -9.19 6.80
C LEU A 75 -10.40 -8.82 5.36
N ALA A 76 -9.39 -8.66 4.50
CA ALA A 76 -9.56 -8.41 3.08
C ALA A 76 -10.22 -9.60 2.36
N ARG A 77 -9.87 -10.83 2.73
CA ARG A 77 -10.46 -12.06 2.17
C ARG A 77 -11.93 -12.20 2.56
N TRP A 78 -12.27 -11.92 3.81
CA TRP A 78 -13.64 -11.94 4.32
C TRP A 78 -14.49 -10.86 3.66
N SER A 79 -13.95 -9.65 3.48
CA SER A 79 -14.63 -8.58 2.76
C SER A 79 -14.85 -8.93 1.28
N LYS A 80 -13.91 -9.63 0.64
CA LYS A 80 -14.07 -10.14 -0.75
C LYS A 80 -15.13 -11.24 -0.86
N SER A 81 -15.22 -12.14 0.11
CA SER A 81 -16.17 -13.26 0.09
C SER A 81 -17.64 -12.83 0.13
N LYS A 82 -17.91 -11.58 0.49
CA LYS A 82 -19.26 -11.03 0.61
C LYS A 82 -19.77 -10.35 -0.67
N GLU A 83 -18.91 -10.20 -1.69
CA GLU A 83 -19.24 -9.56 -2.97
C GLU A 83 -19.25 -10.59 -4.10
N GLN A 84 -20.31 -10.61 -4.90
CA GLN A 84 -20.63 -11.61 -5.92
C GLN A 84 -19.56 -11.77 -7.02
N PRO A 85 -19.48 -12.95 -7.69
CA PRO A 85 -18.40 -13.30 -8.59
C PRO A 85 -18.63 -12.69 -9.98
N VAL A 86 -18.28 -11.43 -10.16
CA VAL A 86 -18.06 -10.87 -11.50
C VAL A 86 -16.58 -10.56 -11.61
N HIS A 87 -15.77 -11.59 -11.87
CA HIS A 87 -14.32 -11.47 -11.98
C HIS A 87 -13.88 -11.78 -13.40
N VAL A 88 -13.94 -10.78 -14.28
CA VAL A 88 -12.88 -10.67 -15.28
C VAL A 88 -11.68 -10.15 -14.51
N GLU A 89 -10.58 -10.91 -14.46
CA GLU A 89 -9.30 -10.41 -13.98
C GLU A 89 -8.85 -9.25 -14.88
N ASN A 90 -9.35 -8.05 -14.59
CA ASN A 90 -9.06 -6.90 -15.40
C ASN A 90 -7.61 -6.46 -15.16
N PHE A 91 -6.95 -6.01 -16.22
CA PHE A 91 -5.54 -5.59 -16.25
C PHE A 91 -5.07 -4.79 -15.01
N ILE A 92 -5.93 -3.93 -14.46
CA ILE A 92 -5.64 -3.11 -13.27
C ILE A 92 -5.52 -3.95 -11.99
N SER A 93 -6.36 -4.97 -11.80
CA SER A 93 -6.27 -5.84 -10.61
C SER A 93 -5.02 -6.72 -10.65
N ARG A 94 -4.60 -7.18 -11.84
CA ARG A 94 -3.33 -7.89 -12.04
C ARG A 94 -2.11 -7.02 -11.74
N ILE A 95 -2.07 -5.80 -12.26
CA ILE A 95 -0.97 -4.86 -11.97
C ILE A 95 -0.91 -4.59 -10.47
N ASN A 96 -2.04 -4.26 -9.84
CA ASN A 96 -2.06 -3.96 -8.41
C ASN A 96 -1.66 -5.20 -7.59
N GLY A 97 -2.19 -6.38 -7.92
CA GLY A 97 -1.79 -7.64 -7.28
C GLY A 97 -0.29 -7.92 -7.41
N GLY A 98 0.30 -7.66 -8.58
CA GLY A 98 1.73 -7.76 -8.82
C GLY A 98 2.55 -6.80 -7.97
N VAL A 99 2.17 -5.52 -7.92
CA VAL A 99 2.83 -4.48 -7.11
C VAL A 99 2.81 -4.80 -5.62
N TRP A 100 1.64 -5.22 -5.11
CA TRP A 100 1.52 -5.58 -3.70
C TRP A 100 2.18 -6.93 -3.39
N GLY A 101 2.22 -7.86 -4.35
CA GLY A 101 2.95 -9.12 -4.24
C GLY A 101 4.46 -8.92 -4.17
N THR A 102 5.03 -8.05 -5.02
CA THR A 102 6.45 -7.71 -4.96
C THR A 102 6.78 -6.94 -3.69
N PHE A 103 5.95 -5.96 -3.30
CA PHE A 103 6.08 -5.27 -2.01
C PHE A 103 6.14 -6.27 -0.84
N GLY A 104 5.20 -7.22 -0.79
CA GLY A 104 5.16 -8.26 0.24
C GLY A 104 6.40 -9.13 0.24
N LEU A 105 6.89 -9.55 -0.94
CA LEU A 105 8.11 -10.33 -1.06
C LEU A 105 9.33 -9.59 -0.50
N PHE A 106 9.53 -8.32 -0.88
CA PHE A 106 10.63 -7.51 -0.37
C PHE A 106 10.49 -7.24 1.14
N ALA A 107 9.29 -6.95 1.63
CA ALA A 107 9.03 -6.77 3.05
C ALA A 107 9.34 -8.05 3.86
N CYS A 108 8.95 -9.22 3.36
CA CYS A 108 9.27 -10.51 3.98
C CYS A 108 10.78 -10.79 3.95
N SER A 109 11.47 -10.49 2.86
CA SER A 109 12.93 -10.61 2.80
C SER A 109 13.60 -9.76 3.88
N VAL A 110 13.22 -8.48 3.98
CA VAL A 110 13.74 -7.56 5.01
C VAL A 110 13.44 -8.07 6.43
N ALA A 111 12.25 -8.63 6.65
CA ALA A 111 11.89 -9.31 7.91
C ALA A 111 12.84 -10.46 8.24
N LEU A 112 13.06 -11.36 7.26
CA LEU A 112 13.91 -12.54 7.42
C LEU A 112 15.36 -12.15 7.68
N PHE A 113 15.90 -11.17 6.95
CA PHE A 113 17.23 -10.62 7.21
C PHE A 113 17.32 -10.04 8.63
N THR A 114 16.26 -9.37 9.10
CA THR A 114 16.24 -8.81 10.46
C THR A 114 16.29 -9.90 11.53
N VAL A 115 15.51 -10.97 11.38
CA VAL A 115 15.49 -12.10 12.34
C VAL A 115 16.79 -12.89 12.28
N LEU A 116 17.27 -13.23 11.08
CA LEU A 116 18.50 -14.02 10.92
C LEU A 116 19.71 -13.28 11.49
N PHE A 117 19.96 -12.04 11.06
CA PHE A 117 21.15 -11.29 11.48
C PHE A 117 21.00 -10.67 12.88
N GLY A 118 19.77 -10.40 13.33
CA GLY A 118 19.49 -9.90 14.67
C GLY A 118 19.70 -10.93 15.77
N VAL A 119 19.48 -12.22 15.48
CA VAL A 119 19.76 -13.33 16.42
C VAL A 119 21.27 -13.57 16.59
N PHE A 120 22.09 -13.28 15.57
CA PHE A 120 23.55 -13.43 15.65
C PHE A 120 24.29 -12.21 16.22
N SER A 121 23.58 -11.09 16.46
CA SER A 121 24.18 -9.82 16.85
C SER A 121 23.67 -9.36 18.21
N ASP A 122 24.27 -9.81 19.30
CA ASP A 122 23.98 -9.36 20.69
C ASP A 122 24.31 -7.88 20.96
N SER A 123 24.67 -7.11 19.93
CA SER A 123 24.98 -5.69 20.08
C SER A 123 23.71 -4.82 20.06
N PRO A 124 23.49 -3.96 21.08
CA PRO A 124 22.37 -3.01 21.10
C PRO A 124 22.34 -2.08 19.88
N LEU A 125 23.50 -1.81 19.31
CA LEU A 125 23.69 -0.96 18.13
C LEU A 125 23.16 -1.63 16.85
N ALA A 126 23.32 -2.95 16.69
CA ALA A 126 22.75 -3.69 15.57
C ALA A 126 21.21 -3.70 15.61
N SER A 127 20.61 -3.93 16.78
CA SER A 127 19.15 -3.91 16.95
C SER A 127 18.55 -2.54 16.61
N LEU A 128 19.21 -1.45 17.03
CA LEU A 128 18.77 -0.08 16.77
C LEU A 128 18.95 0.29 15.29
N VAL A 129 20.12 0.03 14.70
CA VAL A 129 20.39 0.33 13.27
C VAL A 129 19.52 -0.52 12.33
N MET A 130 19.23 -1.77 12.69
CA MET A 130 18.37 -2.64 11.88
C MET A 130 16.89 -2.27 12.01
N GLY A 131 16.38 -1.99 13.21
CA GLY A 131 14.99 -1.55 13.40
C GLY A 131 14.69 -0.19 12.77
N ALA A 132 15.65 0.73 12.85
CA ALA A 132 15.65 2.04 12.18
C ALA A 132 15.55 1.93 10.65
N SER A 133 16.44 1.11 10.08
CA SER A 133 16.54 0.92 8.63
C SER A 133 15.32 0.19 8.06
N LEU A 134 14.69 -0.68 8.87
CA LEU A 134 13.47 -1.41 8.50
C LEU A 134 12.32 -0.46 8.21
N THR A 135 12.03 0.47 9.12
CA THR A 135 10.93 1.43 8.97
C THR A 135 11.16 2.33 7.76
N ALA A 136 12.37 2.86 7.58
CA ALA A 136 12.70 3.69 6.42
C ALA A 136 12.52 2.94 5.09
N MET A 137 13.02 1.70 5.00
CA MET A 137 12.90 0.88 3.80
C MET A 137 11.45 0.52 3.49
N ILE A 138 10.66 0.14 4.51
CA ILE A 138 9.24 -0.18 4.35
C ILE A 138 8.47 1.06 3.91
N VAL A 139 8.74 2.24 4.48
CA VAL A 139 8.10 3.50 4.07
C VAL A 139 8.36 3.80 2.59
N LEU A 140 9.60 3.65 2.13
CA LEU A 140 9.96 3.92 0.75
C LEU A 140 9.32 2.91 -0.22
N LEU A 141 9.37 1.61 0.11
CA LEU A 141 8.73 0.56 -0.68
C LEU A 141 7.20 0.73 -0.72
N PHE A 142 6.61 1.14 0.39
CA PHE A 142 5.18 1.38 0.50
C PHE A 142 4.76 2.60 -0.33
N GLY A 143 5.48 3.72 -0.23
CA GLY A 143 5.24 4.90 -1.06
C GLY A 143 5.39 4.64 -2.56
N MET A 144 6.34 3.77 -2.95
CA MET A 144 6.46 3.31 -4.34
C MET A 144 5.25 2.48 -4.77
N ALA A 145 4.84 1.51 -3.96
CA ALA A 145 3.67 0.67 -4.23
C ALA A 145 2.40 1.53 -4.36
N GLU A 146 2.16 2.46 -3.45
CA GLU A 146 1.04 3.41 -3.51
C GLU A 146 1.09 4.28 -4.77
N THR A 147 2.26 4.80 -5.13
CA THR A 147 2.42 5.63 -6.33
C THR A 147 2.08 4.85 -7.60
N ILE A 148 2.56 3.61 -7.72
CA ILE A 148 2.24 2.75 -8.87
C ILE A 148 0.74 2.40 -8.88
N SER A 149 0.15 2.09 -7.72
CA SER A 149 -1.31 1.92 -7.59
C SER A 149 -2.07 3.18 -8.04
N GLY A 150 -1.59 4.37 -7.69
CA GLY A 150 -2.16 5.65 -8.09
C GLY A 150 -2.05 5.93 -9.60
N ILE A 151 -0.93 5.56 -10.22
CA ILE A 151 -0.74 5.62 -11.68
C ILE A 151 -1.68 4.64 -12.38
N ALA A 152 -1.72 3.39 -11.90
CA ALA A 152 -2.59 2.34 -12.45
C ALA A 152 -4.06 2.74 -12.37
N LEU A 153 -4.50 3.36 -11.28
CA LEU A 153 -5.86 3.83 -11.07
C LEU A 153 -6.15 5.22 -11.69
N LYS A 154 -5.14 5.89 -12.25
CA LYS A 154 -5.22 7.28 -12.74
C LYS A 154 -5.76 8.26 -11.68
N ASN A 155 -5.52 7.99 -10.39
CA ASN A 155 -5.97 8.86 -9.30
C ASN A 155 -4.79 9.74 -8.81
N TRP A 156 -4.93 11.05 -8.97
CA TRP A 156 -3.89 12.01 -8.57
C TRP A 156 -3.70 12.11 -7.06
N ALA A 157 -4.74 11.86 -6.26
CA ALA A 157 -4.64 11.89 -4.79
C ALA A 157 -3.76 10.73 -4.28
N ILE A 158 -3.97 9.51 -4.78
CA ILE A 158 -3.15 8.34 -4.42
C ILE A 158 -1.70 8.54 -4.88
N LYS A 159 -1.50 9.15 -6.06
CA LYS A 159 -0.15 9.50 -6.53
C LYS A 159 0.54 10.42 -5.53
N ILE A 160 -0.04 11.58 -5.22
CA ILE A 160 0.58 12.54 -4.28
C ILE A 160 0.80 11.91 -2.91
N ALA A 161 -0.14 11.10 -2.42
CA ALA A 161 0.01 10.36 -1.18
C ALA A 161 1.27 9.47 -1.20
N GLY A 162 1.46 8.66 -2.24
CA GLY A 162 2.62 7.78 -2.34
C GLY A 162 3.95 8.53 -2.41
N TRP A 163 4.01 9.68 -3.11
CA TRP A 163 5.19 10.53 -3.14
C TRP A 163 5.50 11.16 -1.77
N LEU A 164 4.49 11.67 -1.08
CA LEU A 164 4.63 12.24 0.26
C LEU A 164 5.06 11.18 1.28
N THR A 165 4.44 10.00 1.24
CA THR A 165 4.79 8.89 2.14
C THR A 165 6.20 8.40 1.87
N GLY A 166 6.58 8.14 0.62
CA GLY A 166 7.91 7.61 0.29
C GLY A 166 9.04 8.62 0.50
N ILE A 167 8.99 9.76 -0.19
CA ILE A 167 10.08 10.76 -0.15
C ILE A 167 10.03 11.55 1.16
N GLY A 168 8.85 12.01 1.57
CA GLY A 168 8.70 12.70 2.87
C GLY A 168 9.05 11.79 4.04
N GLY A 169 8.69 10.51 3.93
CA GLY A 169 9.13 9.41 4.79
C GLY A 169 10.63 9.36 5.04
N MET A 170 11.39 9.28 3.95
CA MET A 170 12.85 9.22 4.00
C MET A 170 13.47 10.52 4.49
N ALA A 171 12.96 11.67 4.04
CA ALA A 171 13.47 12.96 4.47
C ALA A 171 13.34 13.13 6.00
N ILE A 172 12.19 12.77 6.56
CA ILE A 172 11.96 12.81 8.01
C ILE A 172 12.90 11.82 8.71
N TYR A 173 13.06 10.59 8.21
CA TYR A 173 14.03 9.64 8.77
C TYR A 173 15.45 10.22 8.90
N TYR A 174 15.94 10.93 7.88
CA TYR A 174 17.27 11.55 7.93
C TYR A 174 17.36 12.75 8.88
N ILE A 175 16.25 13.47 9.12
CA ILE A 175 16.22 14.66 9.99
C ILE A 175 16.06 14.28 11.45
N THR A 176 15.08 13.42 11.77
CA THR A 176 14.77 13.01 13.15
C THR A 176 15.51 11.76 13.59
N GLY A 177 16.11 11.00 12.67
CA GLY A 177 16.67 9.68 12.99
C GLY A 177 15.58 8.64 13.26
N ALA A 178 15.99 7.50 13.83
CA ALA A 178 15.15 6.32 14.10
C ALA A 178 14.24 6.47 15.34
N ASN A 179 13.56 7.60 15.45
CA ASN A 179 12.71 7.93 16.59
C ASN A 179 11.26 7.53 16.35
N GLU A 180 10.46 7.46 17.42
CA GLU A 180 9.05 7.10 17.33
C GLU A 180 8.23 8.04 16.41
N GLU A 181 8.69 9.28 16.20
CA GLU A 181 8.02 10.28 15.37
C GLU A 181 7.89 9.86 13.90
N GLN A 182 8.79 9.00 13.40
CA GLN A 182 8.71 8.48 12.04
C GLN A 182 7.41 7.69 11.80
N LEU A 183 6.83 7.10 12.84
CA LEU A 183 5.57 6.36 12.73
C LEU A 183 4.40 7.28 12.39
N LEU A 184 4.45 8.57 12.72
CA LEU A 184 3.38 9.53 12.40
C LEU A 184 3.17 9.70 10.89
N ILE A 185 4.20 9.42 10.09
CA ILE A 185 4.12 9.43 8.61
C ILE A 185 3.16 8.35 8.14
N PHE A 186 3.19 7.15 8.75
CA PHE A 186 2.23 6.10 8.44
C PHE A 186 0.81 6.43 8.90
N THR A 187 0.67 7.16 10.01
CA THR A 187 -0.64 7.67 10.46
C THR A 187 -1.21 8.62 9.40
N PHE A 188 -0.40 9.59 8.95
CA PHE A 188 -0.78 10.54 7.90
C PHE A 188 -1.11 9.83 6.58
N ALA A 189 -0.24 8.92 6.12
CA ALA A 189 -0.43 8.14 4.91
C ALA A 189 -1.72 7.31 4.98
N GLY A 190 -1.97 6.62 6.10
CA GLY A 190 -3.19 5.83 6.33
C GLY A 190 -4.46 6.69 6.27
N ILE A 191 -4.43 7.90 6.84
CA ILE A 191 -5.54 8.87 6.77
C ILE A 191 -5.78 9.32 5.33
N VAL A 192 -4.74 9.68 4.59
CA VAL A 192 -4.85 10.11 3.19
C VAL A 192 -5.39 8.97 2.32
N LEU A 193 -4.95 7.74 2.55
CA LEU A 193 -5.40 6.56 1.81
C LEU A 193 -6.87 6.23 2.15
N ALA A 194 -7.27 6.33 3.42
CA ALA A 194 -8.67 6.18 3.83
C ALA A 194 -9.56 7.28 3.23
N ALA A 195 -9.12 8.54 3.29
CA ALA A 195 -9.81 9.68 2.69
C ALA A 195 -9.96 9.50 1.18
N THR A 196 -8.92 9.00 0.49
CA THR A 196 -8.98 8.72 -0.95
C THR A 196 -9.99 7.62 -1.26
N GLY A 197 -10.04 6.55 -0.45
CA GLY A 197 -11.06 5.51 -0.57
C GLY A 197 -12.48 6.04 -0.37
N LEU A 198 -12.68 7.00 0.54
CA LEU A 198 -13.97 7.69 0.73
C LEU A 198 -14.33 8.60 -0.45
N ILE A 199 -13.38 9.39 -0.97
CA ILE A 199 -13.60 10.25 -2.15
C ILE A 199 -14.03 9.40 -3.35
N ILE A 200 -13.37 8.26 -3.57
CA ILE A 200 -13.75 7.30 -4.61
C ILE A 200 -15.17 6.76 -4.38
N LYS A 201 -15.54 6.45 -3.13
CA LYS A 201 -16.91 6.00 -2.80
C LYS A 201 -17.96 7.08 -3.09
N TYR A 202 -17.64 8.35 -2.90
CA TYR A 202 -18.55 9.48 -3.14
C TYR A 202 -18.63 9.91 -4.62
N GLN A 203 -17.53 9.84 -5.39
CA GLN A 203 -17.52 10.22 -6.81
C GLN A 203 -18.26 9.22 -7.73
N TYR A 204 -18.47 7.98 -7.27
CA TYR A 204 -19.12 6.91 -8.03
C TYR A 204 -20.42 6.42 -7.36
N LYS A 205 -21.08 7.28 -6.59
CA LYS A 205 -22.43 7.05 -6.06
C LYS A 205 -23.45 7.53 -7.09
#